data_AF-A0A4Q5YY93-F1
#
_entry.id   AF-A0A4Q5YY93-F1
#
_cell.length_a   1.000
_cell.length_b   1.000
_cell.length_c   1.000
_cell.angle_alpha   90.00
_cell.angle_beta   90.00
_cell.angle_gamma   90.00
#
_symmetry.space_group_name_H-M   'P 1'
#
loop_
_entity.id
_entity.type
_entity.pdbx_description
1 polymer ?
#
loop_
_entity_poly.entity_id
_entity_poly.type
_entity_poly.pdbx_seq_one_letter_code
_entity_poly.pdbx_strand_id
1 'polypeptide(L)'
;VLPSLLKETKPDFVFYLSGVDILETDKFGKLKVTIEGCKERDRLVFSSLKQLNIPCVVSMGGGYSPQVKTIVDAHCNTFRLAKEIFDLH
;
A
#
# COMPACT_ATOMS: atom_id res chain seq x y z
N VAL A 1 14.79 -1.63 -4.84
CA VAL A 1 14.17 -2.51 -5.85
C VAL A 1 13.10 -1.78 -6.65
N LEU A 2 12.00 -1.32 -6.03
CA LEU A 2 10.87 -0.72 -6.76
C LEU A 2 11.25 0.45 -7.71
N PRO A 3 12.00 1.49 -7.31
CA PRO A 3 12.32 2.60 -8.22
C PRO A 3 13.13 2.19 -9.45
N SER A 4 14.07 1.26 -9.29
CA SER A 4 14.86 0.71 -10.41
C SER A 4 13.98 -0.12 -11.33
N LEU A 5 13.13 -0.99 -10.76
CA LEU A 5 12.23 -1.84 -11.52
C LEU A 5 11.28 -1.02 -12.40
N LEU A 6 10.66 0.03 -11.86
CA LEU A 6 9.73 0.89 -12.62
C LEU A 6 10.43 1.60 -13.80
N LYS A 7 11.71 1.97 -13.66
CA LYS A 7 12.50 2.59 -14.74
C LYS A 7 12.90 1.59 -15.83
N GLU A 8 13.15 0.35 -15.45
CA GLU A 8 13.55 -0.72 -16.36
C GLU A 8 12.34 -1.25 -17.15
N THR A 9 11.24 -1.55 -16.47
CA THR A 9 10.06 -2.18 -17.09
C THR A 9 9.11 -1.18 -17.73
N LYS A 10 9.11 0.08 -17.27
CA LYS A 10 8.27 1.18 -17.80
C LYS A 10 6.82 0.76 -18.03
N PRO A 11 6.11 0.29 -16.99
CA PRO A 11 4.77 -0.25 -17.16
C PRO A 11 3.79 0.87 -17.49
N ASP A 12 2.83 0.59 -18.38
CA ASP A 12 1.74 1.51 -18.70
C ASP A 12 0.76 1.68 -17.53
N PHE A 13 0.66 0.68 -16.65
CA PHE A 13 -0.14 0.72 -15.42
C PHE A 13 0.30 -0.34 -14.41
N VAL A 14 -0.09 -0.20 -13.15
CA VAL A 14 0.26 -1.13 -12.06
C VAL A 14 -0.97 -1.64 -11.31
N PHE A 15 -0.98 -2.94 -11.01
CA PHE A 15 -1.83 -3.50 -9.96
C PHE A 15 -1.06 -3.54 -8.65
N TYR A 16 -1.54 -2.82 -7.64
CA TYR A 16 -0.96 -2.83 -6.30
C TYR A 16 -1.82 -3.63 -5.33
N LEU A 17 -1.31 -4.78 -4.88
CA LEU A 17 -1.95 -5.61 -3.87
C LEU A 17 -1.56 -5.11 -2.47
N SER A 18 -2.42 -4.29 -1.87
CA SER A 18 -2.21 -3.58 -0.61
C SER A 18 -2.61 -4.41 0.63
N GLY A 19 -1.97 -5.56 0.83
CA GLY A 19 -2.19 -6.39 2.02
C GLY A 19 -1.77 -5.66 3.30
N VAL A 20 -2.52 -5.82 4.39
CA VAL A 20 -2.20 -5.34 5.73
C VAL A 20 -1.77 -6.47 6.67
N ASP A 21 -1.59 -7.67 6.11
CA ASP A 21 -1.04 -8.85 6.78
C ASP A 21 0.45 -8.75 7.15
N ILE A 22 1.06 -7.59 6.93
CA ILE A 22 2.42 -7.26 7.40
C ILE A 22 2.44 -6.69 8.83
N LEU A 23 1.26 -6.33 9.35
CA LEU A 23 1.12 -5.68 10.65
C LEU A 23 1.58 -6.59 11.79
N GLU A 24 2.09 -5.99 12.86
CA GLU A 24 2.51 -6.72 14.08
C GLU A 24 1.38 -7.48 14.77
N THR A 25 0.14 -7.05 14.55
CA THR A 25 -1.03 -7.70 15.12
C THR A 25 -1.55 -8.84 14.25
N ASP A 26 -1.00 -9.03 13.05
CA ASP A 26 -1.47 -10.06 12.12
C ASP A 26 -1.12 -11.47 12.61
N LYS A 27 -2.05 -12.42 12.43
CA LYS A 27 -1.87 -13.81 12.87
C LYS A 27 -0.94 -14.63 11.97
N PHE A 28 -0.87 -14.31 10.68
CA PHE A 28 -0.09 -15.04 9.68
C PHE A 28 1.14 -14.27 9.22
N GLY A 29 1.08 -12.94 9.31
CA GLY A 29 2.20 -12.02 9.11
C GLY A 29 3.35 -12.24 10.08
N LYS A 30 4.59 -12.10 9.58
CA LYS A 30 5.82 -12.23 10.39
C LYS A 30 6.73 -11.00 10.35
N LEU A 31 6.27 -9.91 9.76
CA LEU A 31 7.10 -8.71 9.53
C LEU A 31 7.06 -7.71 10.69
N LYS A 32 6.06 -7.79 11.59
CA LYS A 32 5.93 -6.93 12.76
C LYS A 32 5.96 -5.43 12.45
N VAL A 33 5.27 -5.03 11.39
CA VAL A 33 5.21 -3.62 10.97
C VAL A 33 4.13 -2.90 11.75
N THR A 34 4.39 -1.66 12.15
CA THR A 34 3.37 -0.81 12.79
C THR A 34 2.35 -0.31 11.76
N ILE A 35 1.20 0.21 12.20
CA ILE A 35 0.22 0.81 11.28
C ILE A 35 0.85 1.97 10.48
N GLU A 36 1.65 2.82 11.12
CA GLU A 36 2.35 3.91 10.44
C GLU A 36 3.40 3.39 9.45
N GLY A 37 4.10 2.29 9.77
CA GLY A 37 5.02 1.65 8.83
C GLY A 37 4.31 1.06 7.61
N CYS A 38 3.11 0.50 7.80
CA CYS A 38 2.27 0.02 6.70
C CYS A 38 1.82 1.19 5.80
N LYS A 39 1.42 2.31 6.41
CA LYS A 39 1.08 3.55 5.70
C LYS A 39 2.28 4.14 4.94
N GLU A 40 3.48 4.09 5.52
CA GLU A 40 4.69 4.59 4.86
C GLU A 40 5.08 3.72 3.65
N ARG A 41 4.90 2.40 3.73
CA ARG A 41 5.02 1.52 2.55
C ARG A 41 4.10 1.98 1.43
N ASP A 42 2.84 2.27 1.74
CA ASP A 42 1.86 2.74 0.75
C ASP A 42 2.31 4.09 0.15
N ARG A 43 2.83 5.01 0.99
CA ARG A 43 3.40 6.30 0.54
C ARG A 43 4.51 6.09 -0.47
N LEU A 44 5.45 5.20 -0.18
CA LEU A 44 6.58 4.91 -1.06
C LEU A 44 6.11 4.38 -2.43
N VAL A 45 5.12 3.49 -2.44
CA VAL A 45 4.54 2.95 -3.68
C VAL A 45 3.83 4.05 -4.47
N PHE A 46 2.88 4.75 -3.84
CA PHE A 46 2.08 5.76 -4.52
C PHE A 46 2.90 6.94 -5.01
N SER A 47 3.82 7.48 -4.20
CA SER A 47 4.71 8.57 -4.62
C SER A 47 5.59 8.17 -5.79
N SER A 48 6.12 6.92 -5.80
CA SER A 48 6.94 6.42 -6.91
C SER A 48 6.14 6.35 -8.22
N LEU A 49 4.90 5.87 -8.15
CA LEU A 49 4.02 5.77 -9.32
C LEU A 49 3.57 7.15 -9.81
N LYS A 50 3.16 8.04 -8.89
CA LYS A 50 2.76 9.42 -9.19
C LYS A 50 3.89 10.20 -9.83
N GLN A 51 5.12 10.11 -9.31
CA GLN A 51 6.29 10.79 -9.88
C GLN A 51 6.55 10.40 -11.34
N LEU A 52 6.26 9.15 -11.70
CA LEU A 52 6.44 8.63 -13.05
C LEU A 52 5.16 8.71 -13.91
N ASN A 53 4.09 9.32 -13.38
CA ASN A 53 2.76 9.38 -14.01
C ASN A 53 2.19 8.02 -14.42
N ILE A 54 2.45 6.98 -13.61
CA ILE A 54 1.95 5.62 -13.86
C ILE A 54 0.61 5.44 -13.14
N PRO A 55 -0.49 5.13 -13.84
CA PRO A 55 -1.78 4.84 -13.23
C PRO A 55 -1.72 3.54 -12.42
N CYS A 56 -2.48 3.50 -11.32
CA CYS A 56 -2.47 2.40 -10.37
C CYS A 56 -3.89 1.95 -10.05
N VAL A 57 -4.10 0.63 -10.10
CA VAL A 57 -5.28 -0.03 -9.54
C VAL A 57 -4.88 -0.67 -8.23
N VAL A 58 -5.52 -0.25 -7.14
CA VAL A 58 -5.28 -0.82 -5.82
C VAL A 58 -6.30 -1.93 -5.58
N SER A 59 -5.80 -3.14 -5.31
CA SER A 59 -6.60 -4.23 -4.76
C SER A 59 -6.25 -4.41 -3.30
N MET A 60 -7.24 -4.67 -2.46
CA MET A 60 -7.00 -5.12 -1.10
C MET A 60 -6.30 -6.49 -1.15
N GLY A 61 -5.34 -6.69 -0.25
CA GLY A 61 -4.68 -7.98 -0.03
C GLY A 61 -5.16 -8.66 1.26
N GLY A 62 -4.28 -9.47 1.86
CA GLY A 62 -4.55 -10.12 3.15
C GLY A 62 -4.65 -9.14 4.32
N GLY A 63 -5.19 -9.62 5.44
CA GLY A 63 -5.35 -8.88 6.68
C GLY A 63 -6.12 -9.73 7.68
N TYR A 64 -5.44 -10.19 8.73
CA TYR A 64 -5.89 -11.26 9.62
C TYR A 64 -5.62 -10.94 11.10
N SER A 65 -5.40 -9.67 11.43
CA SER A 65 -5.34 -9.21 12.83
C SER A 65 -6.62 -9.61 13.59
N PRO A 66 -6.52 -10.01 14.88
CA PRO A 66 -7.69 -10.42 15.65
C PRO A 66 -8.76 -9.33 15.76
N GLN A 67 -8.35 -8.06 15.77
CA GLN A 67 -9.27 -6.92 15.81
C GLN A 67 -9.56 -6.43 14.39
N VAL A 68 -10.81 -6.59 13.94
CA VAL A 68 -11.29 -6.12 12.62
C VAL A 68 -11.04 -4.63 12.44
N LYS A 69 -11.20 -3.83 13.50
CA LYS A 69 -10.93 -2.38 13.46
C LYS A 69 -9.51 -2.07 12.98
N THR A 70 -8.52 -2.84 13.40
CA THR A 70 -7.11 -2.65 12.97
C THR A 70 -6.94 -2.89 11.47
N ILE A 71 -7.60 -3.93 10.93
CA ILE A 71 -7.58 -4.26 9.51
C ILE A 71 -8.24 -3.14 8.69
N VAL A 72 -9.42 -2.70 9.13
CA VAL A 72 -10.18 -1.62 8.47
C VAL A 72 -9.39 -0.31 8.49
N ASP A 73 -8.85 0.08 9.64
CA ASP A 73 -8.09 1.31 9.77
C ASP A 73 -6.86 1.32 8.85
N ALA A 74 -6.14 0.20 8.73
CA ALA A 74 -4.99 0.06 7.86
C ALA A 74 -5.36 0.17 6.37
N HIS A 75 -6.40 -0.53 5.90
CA HIS A 75 -6.86 -0.39 4.52
C HIS A 75 -7.44 0.99 4.22
N CYS A 76 -8.15 1.60 5.17
CA CYS A 76 -8.63 2.97 5.03
C CYS A 76 -7.46 3.97 4.92
N ASN A 77 -6.34 3.72 5.61
CA ASN A 77 -5.15 4.54 5.45
C ASN A 77 -4.57 4.46 4.03
N THR A 78 -4.50 3.27 3.44
CA THR A 78 -4.12 3.09 2.03
C THR A 78 -4.99 3.96 1.11
N PHE A 79 -6.32 3.90 1.29
CA PHE A 79 -7.25 4.69 0.48
C PHE A 79 -7.09 6.21 0.69
N ARG A 80 -7.06 6.67 1.94
CA ARG A 80 -6.91 8.11 2.26
C ARG A 80 -5.61 8.66 1.70
N LEU A 81 -4.54 7.88 1.79
CA LEU A 81 -3.23 8.28 1.27
C LEU A 81 -3.20 8.30 -0.26
N ALA A 82 -3.83 7.33 -0.92
CA ALA A 82 -4.00 7.37 -2.37
C ALA A 82 -4.80 8.61 -2.80
N LYS A 83 -5.90 8.92 -2.09
CA LYS A 83 -6.71 10.12 -2.32
C LYS A 83 -5.86 11.39 -2.22
N GLU A 84 -5.05 11.51 -1.18
CA GLU A 84 -4.13 12.64 -0.94
C GLU A 84 -3.07 12.76 -2.04
N ILE A 85 -2.35 11.69 -2.36
CA ILE A 85 -1.21 11.74 -3.29
C ILE A 85 -1.64 11.91 -4.75
N PHE A 86 -2.79 11.36 -5.13
CA PHE A 86 -3.31 11.44 -6.49
C PHE A 86 -4.30 12.60 -6.71
N ASP A 87 -4.56 13.41 -5.68
CA ASP A 87 -5.51 14.53 -5.72
C ASP A 87 -6.91 14.09 -6.20
N LEU A 88 -7.38 12.93 -5.72
CA LEU A 88 -8.68 12.40 -6.10
C LEU A 88 -9.77 13.17 -5.34
N HIS A 89 -10.82 13.64 -6.03
CA HIS A 89 -11.92 14.41 -5.43
C HIS A 89 -13.02 13.49 -4.88
#